data_AF-A0A1W9N037-F1
#
_entry.id   AF-A0A1W9N037-F1
#
_cell.length_a   1.000
_cell.length_b   1.000
_cell.length_c   1.000
_cell.angle_alpha   90.00
_cell.angle_beta   90.00
_cell.angle_gamma   90.00
#
_symmetry.space_group_name_H-M   'P 1'
#
loop_
_entity.id
_entity.type
_entity.pdbx_description
1 polymer ?
#
loop_
_entity_poly.entity_id
_entity_poly.type
_entity_poly.pdbx_seq_one_letter_code
_entity_poly.pdbx_strand_id
1 'polypeptide(L)'
;LIDIMQPCVSFNTVNTFAWYKSRAYYLEEANHDSGNFEKALELSRQWGDRIPVGILYKKEKPHFTGRIHSLKAGSLISRTYNSAKLEQFLARI
;
A
#
# COMPACT_ATOMS: atom_id res chain seq x y z
N LEU A 1 2.21 -0.42 0.40
CA LEU A 1 3.03 -1.61 0.66
C LEU A 1 4.45 -1.14 0.88
N ILE A 2 5.13 -1.67 1.88
CA ILE A 2 6.57 -1.48 2.10
C ILE A 2 7.13 -2.89 2.25
N ASP A 3 8.01 -3.28 1.33
CA ASP A 3 8.77 -4.52 1.43
C ASP A 3 10.14 -4.21 2.02
N ILE A 4 10.56 -4.98 3.02
CA ILE A 4 11.78 -4.72 3.79
C ILE A 4 12.68 -5.95 3.67
N MET A 5 13.84 -5.78 3.05
CA MET A 5 14.86 -6.82 2.99
C MET A 5 15.48 -7.04 4.38
N GLN A 6 14.93 -8.00 5.12
CA GLN A 6 15.37 -8.34 6.47
C GLN A 6 16.31 -9.54 6.46
N PRO A 7 17.58 -9.39 6.89
CA PRO A 7 18.50 -10.52 6.98
C PRO A 7 18.10 -11.46 8.13
N CYS A 8 18.18 -12.77 7.90
CA CYS A 8 17.94 -13.81 8.91
C CYS A 8 19.26 -14.48 9.29
N VAL A 9 19.88 -14.01 10.38
CA VAL A 9 21.24 -14.43 10.79
C VAL A 9 21.39 -15.91 11.16
N SER A 10 20.29 -16.57 11.53
CA SER A 10 20.31 -17.96 11.98
C SER A 10 20.24 -18.97 10.83
N PHE A 11 19.47 -18.67 9.78
CA PHE A 11 19.10 -19.67 8.76
C PHE A 11 19.45 -19.26 7.33
N ASN A 12 19.48 -17.97 7.01
CA ASN A 12 19.82 -17.50 5.67
C ASN A 12 21.24 -16.96 5.61
N THR A 13 22.18 -17.87 5.34
CA THR A 13 23.61 -17.56 5.23
C THR A 13 24.00 -16.92 3.90
N VAL A 14 23.09 -16.87 2.92
CA VAL A 14 23.33 -16.30 1.59
C VAL A 14 22.99 -14.80 1.58
N ASN A 15 21.77 -14.43 1.96
CA ASN A 15 21.30 -13.04 1.93
C ASN A 15 21.62 -12.30 3.23
N THR A 16 22.91 -12.12 3.49
CA THR A 16 23.42 -11.44 4.70
C THR A 16 23.28 -9.91 4.61
N PHE A 17 23.50 -9.21 5.72
CA PHE A 17 23.53 -7.74 5.73
C PHE A 17 24.55 -7.16 4.73
N ALA A 18 25.76 -7.71 4.69
CA ALA A 18 26.80 -7.26 3.76
C ALA A 18 26.40 -7.53 2.30
N TRP A 19 25.74 -8.68 2.05
CA TRP A 19 25.22 -9.02 0.72
C TRP A 19 24.20 -7.99 0.22
N TYR A 20 23.21 -7.62 1.04
CA TYR A 20 22.24 -6.59 0.68
C TYR A 20 22.89 -5.20 0.55
N LYS A 21 23.73 -4.80 1.52
CA LYS A 21 24.35 -3.46 1.55
C LYS A 21 25.20 -3.17 0.30
N SER A 22 25.88 -4.18 -0.24
CA SER A 22 26.69 -4.04 -1.45
C SER A 22 25.88 -3.93 -2.74
N ARG A 23 24.60 -4.30 -2.72
CA ARG A 23 23.72 -4.38 -3.91
C ARG A 23 22.64 -3.31 -3.92
N ALA A 24 22.20 -2.86 -2.75
CA ALA A 24 21.16 -1.85 -2.62
C ALA A 24 21.64 -0.50 -3.18
N TYR A 25 20.79 0.16 -3.97
CA TYR A 25 21.01 1.55 -4.40
C TYR A 25 19.70 2.33 -4.33
N TYR A 26 19.79 3.62 -4.00
CA TYR A 26 18.63 4.49 -3.82
C TYR A 26 18.09 4.98 -5.17
N LEU A 27 16.78 4.82 -5.38
CA LEU A 27 16.10 5.30 -6.58
C LEU A 27 16.05 6.83 -6.67
N GLU A 28 16.13 7.50 -5.51
CA GLU A 28 16.22 8.96 -5.39
C GLU A 28 17.49 9.50 -6.07
N GLU A 29 18.62 8.79 -5.94
CA GLU A 29 19.90 9.14 -6.58
C GLU A 29 19.86 8.90 -8.10
N ALA A 30 18.98 8.00 -8.57
CA ALA A 30 18.77 7.69 -9.98
C ALA A 30 17.69 8.55 -10.65
N ASN A 31 17.13 9.54 -9.94
CA ASN A 31 16.08 10.43 -10.43
C ASN A 31 14.85 9.69 -11.01
N HIS A 32 14.46 8.58 -10.36
CA HIS A 32 13.33 7.75 -10.80
C HIS A 32 11.98 8.46 -10.61
N ASP A 33 11.12 8.40 -11.63
CA ASP A 33 9.73 8.87 -11.55
C ASP A 33 8.79 7.78 -11.01
N SER A 34 8.42 7.91 -9.74
CA SER A 34 7.47 7.01 -9.08
C SER A 34 6.03 7.06 -9.62
N GLY A 35 5.69 7.99 -10.52
CA GLY A 35 4.40 8.05 -11.21
C GLY A 35 4.27 7.08 -12.38
N ASN A 36 5.38 6.60 -12.93
CA ASN A 36 5.42 5.68 -14.08
C ASN A 36 5.33 4.22 -13.61
N PHE A 37 4.18 3.59 -13.86
CA PHE A 37 3.90 2.23 -13.38
C PHE A 37 4.77 1.17 -14.09
N GLU A 38 4.97 1.32 -15.39
CA GLU A 38 5.72 0.42 -16.25
C GLU A 38 7.20 0.41 -15.84
N LYS A 39 7.76 1.61 -15.58
CA LYS A 39 9.14 1.72 -15.08
C LYS A 39 9.28 1.17 -13.66
N ALA A 40 8.29 1.42 -12.79
CA ALA A 40 8.27 0.83 -11.45
C ALA A 40 8.25 -0.71 -11.49
N LEU A 41 7.50 -1.30 -12.43
CA LEU A 41 7.41 -2.75 -12.62
C LEU A 41 8.70 -3.35 -13.20
N GLU A 42 9.39 -2.63 -14.08
CA GLU A 42 10.72 -3.01 -14.56
C GLU A 42 11.72 -3.04 -13.41
N LEU A 43 11.78 -1.97 -12.62
CA LEU A 43 12.64 -1.86 -11.44
C LEU A 43 12.34 -2.94 -10.40
N SER A 44 11.07 -3.27 -10.15
CA SER A 44 10.71 -4.30 -9.16
C SER A 44 11.19 -5.71 -9.54
N ARG A 45 11.54 -5.93 -10.80
CA ARG A 45 12.10 -7.21 -11.29
C ARG A 45 13.62 -7.24 -11.24
N GLN A 46 14.26 -6.13 -10.95
CA GLN A 46 15.71 -6.06 -10.85
C GLN A 46 16.18 -6.77 -9.57
N TRP A 47 17.05 -7.76 -9.74
CA TRP A 47 17.64 -8.54 -8.65
C TRP A 47 19.03 -9.04 -9.03
N GLY A 48 19.81 -9.48 -8.05
CA GLY A 48 21.16 -10.00 -8.26
C GLY A 48 22.22 -8.95 -7.96
N ASP A 49 22.79 -8.32 -8.99
CA ASP A 49 23.95 -7.43 -8.82
C ASP A 49 23.58 -6.08 -8.22
N ARG A 50 22.39 -5.58 -8.54
CA ARG A 50 21.85 -4.31 -8.02
C ARG A 50 20.41 -4.50 -7.63
N ILE A 51 20.03 -3.91 -6.49
CA ILE A 51 18.68 -3.99 -5.95
C ILE A 51 18.19 -2.56 -5.70
N PRO A 52 17.12 -2.12 -6.39
CA PRO A 52 16.58 -0.78 -6.18
C PRO A 52 15.87 -0.70 -4.83
N VAL A 53 16.18 0.33 -4.05
CA VAL A 53 15.48 0.67 -2.81
C VAL A 53 14.96 2.10 -2.88
N GLY A 54 13.86 2.37 -2.16
CA GLY A 54 13.15 3.65 -2.21
C GLY A 54 11.72 3.49 -2.70
N ILE A 55 11.14 4.57 -3.22
CA ILE A 55 9.75 4.56 -3.73
C ILE A 55 9.74 4.09 -5.19
N LEU A 56 9.37 2.82 -5.43
CA LEU A 56 9.18 2.32 -6.79
C LEU A 56 7.95 2.96 -7.47
N TYR A 57 6.82 2.99 -6.78
CA TYR A 57 5.56 3.49 -7.33
C TYR A 57 4.72 4.21 -6.28
N LYS A 58 4.16 5.36 -6.65
CA LYS A 58 3.18 6.08 -5.84
C LYS A 58 2.10 6.70 -6.73
N LYS A 59 0.84 6.42 -6.41
CA LYS A 59 -0.31 7.04 -7.07
C LYS A 59 -1.45 7.27 -6.10
N GLU A 60 -1.93 8.51 -6.05
CA GLU A 60 -3.15 8.86 -5.34
C GLU A 60 -4.37 8.33 -6.10
N LYS A 61 -5.19 7.53 -5.41
CA LYS A 61 -6.47 7.01 -5.92
C LYS A 61 -7.50 7.01 -4.78
N PRO A 62 -8.80 7.09 -5.07
CA PRO A 62 -9.82 6.94 -4.04
C PRO A 62 -9.64 5.62 -3.30
N HIS A 63 -9.46 5.69 -1.98
CA HIS A 63 -9.48 4.53 -1.09
C HIS A 63 -10.84 3.83 -1.17
N PHE A 64 -10.88 2.54 -0.85
CA PHE A 64 -12.07 1.69 -1.01
C PHE A 64 -13.34 2.29 -0.39
N THR A 65 -13.29 2.72 0.87
CA THR A 65 -14.44 3.28 1.61
C THR A 65 -14.97 4.57 0.99
N GLY A 66 -14.08 5.42 0.48
CA GLY A 66 -14.45 6.67 -0.21
C GLY A 66 -15.21 6.48 -1.52
N ARG A 67 -15.19 5.28 -2.09
CA ARG A 67 -16.00 4.92 -3.25
C ARG A 67 -17.44 4.57 -2.87
N ILE A 68 -17.70 4.24 -1.60
CA ILE A 68 -19.02 3.85 -1.12
C ILE A 68 -19.75 5.10 -0.64
N HIS A 69 -20.68 5.59 -1.45
CA HIS A 69 -21.43 6.81 -1.17
C HIS A 69 -22.10 6.80 0.22
N SER A 70 -22.70 5.67 0.61
CA SER A 70 -23.40 5.52 1.89
C SER A 70 -22.50 5.62 3.13
N LEU A 71 -21.17 5.48 2.98
CA LEU A 71 -20.21 5.65 4.06
C LEU A 71 -19.78 7.12 4.25
N LYS A 72 -20.11 8.02 3.31
CA LYS A 72 -19.81 9.46 3.45
C LYS A 72 -20.52 10.12 4.63
N ALA A 73 -21.68 9.58 5.03
CA ALA A 73 -22.44 10.05 6.19
C ALA A 73 -21.83 9.59 7.54
N GLY A 74 -20.62 9.03 7.53
CA GLY A 74 -19.94 8.53 8.72
C GLY A 74 -20.48 7.18 9.21
N SER A 75 -19.93 6.74 10.34
CA SER A 75 -20.30 5.47 10.98
C SER A 75 -21.77 5.46 11.43
N LEU A 76 -22.37 4.28 11.58
CA LEU A 76 -23.76 4.18 12.06
C LEU A 76 -23.93 4.74 13.48
N ILE A 77 -22.94 4.53 14.36
CA ILE A 77 -22.97 5.06 15.74
C ILE A 77 -22.92 6.60 15.79
N SER A 78 -22.37 7.23 14.76
CA SER A 78 -22.36 8.70 14.63
C SER A 78 -23.70 9.28 14.15
N ARG A 79 -24.67 8.44 13.76
CA ARG A 79 -25.95 8.88 13.21
C ARG A 79 -27.01 8.92 14.30
N THR A 80 -27.93 9.87 14.19
CA THR A 80 -29.09 9.96 15.07
C THR A 80 -30.07 8.83 14.76
N TYR A 81 -30.39 8.01 15.77
CA TYR A 81 -31.44 7.00 15.67
C TYR A 81 -32.81 7.68 15.54
N ASN A 82 -33.65 7.18 14.63
CA ASN A 82 -35.01 7.66 14.42
C ASN A 82 -35.96 6.46 14.38
N SER A 83 -36.64 6.20 15.51
CA SER A 83 -37.60 5.10 15.66
C SER A 83 -38.82 5.23 14.74
N ALA A 84 -39.31 6.45 14.51
CA ALA A 84 -40.47 6.68 13.65
C ALA A 84 -40.24 6.21 12.20
N LYS A 85 -39.01 6.37 11.68
CA LYS A 85 -38.64 5.82 10.35
C LYS A 85 -38.66 4.29 10.31
N LEU A 86 -38.26 3.64 11.40
CA LEU A 86 -38.29 2.18 11.52
C LEU A 86 -39.73 1.68 11.57
N GLU A 87 -40.56 2.29 12.41
CA GLU A 87 -41.99 1.94 12.53
C GLU A 87 -42.73 2.11 11.20
N GLN A 88 -42.47 3.18 10.45
CA GLN A 88 -43.04 3.39 9.12
C GLN A 88 -42.63 2.31 8.12
N PHE A 89 -41.39 1.81 8.20
CA PHE A 89 -40.91 0.74 7.32
C PHE A 89 -41.56 -0.60 7.68
N LEU A 90 -41.66 -0.92 8.97
CA LEU A 90 -42.28 -2.15 9.45
C LEU A 90 -43.77 -2.23 9.11
N ALA A 91 -44.49 -1.11 9.13
CA ALA A 91 -45.91 -1.05 8.77
C ALA A 91 -46.21 -1.27 7.27
N ARG A 92 -45.17 -1.35 6.41
CA ARG A 92 -45.31 -1.59 4.96
C ARG A 92 -45.08 -3.05 4.56
N ILE A 93 -44.69 -3.90 5.50
CA ILE A 93 -44.46 -5.34 5.33
C ILE A 93 -45.72 -6.05 5.83
#